data_AF-A0A349W9I5-F1
#
_entry.id   AF-A0A349W9I5-F1
#
_cell.length_a   1.000
_cell.length_b   1.000
_cell.length_c   1.000
_cell.angle_alpha   90.00
_cell.angle_beta   90.00
_cell.angle_gamma   90.00
#
_symmetry.space_group_name_H-M   'P 1'
#
loop_
_entity.id
_entity.type
_entity.pdbx_description
1 polymer ?
#
loop_
_entity_poly.entity_id
_entity_poly.type
_entity_poly.pdbx_seq_one_letter_code
_entity_poly.pdbx_strand_id
1 'polypeptide(L)'
;MQDLIESLRQIVGAPHVLTEGDLSAWEQDWRRRVHGKALAVVRPASTQEVAAVVKACVAAGAPIVPQGGNTGLSVGSTPDTSGREVVLSLTRMNAVRALDTDNLTLT
;
A
#
# COMPACT_ATOMS: atom_id res chain seq x y z
N MET A 1 9.82 -12.45 9.13
CA MET A 1 9.43 -11.49 8.07
C MET A 1 9.04 -12.17 6.77
N GLN A 2 9.76 -13.22 6.34
CA GLN A 2 9.34 -14.07 5.21
C GLN A 2 7.93 -14.65 5.39
N ASP A 3 7.57 -15.05 6.61
CA ASP A 3 6.22 -15.54 6.92
C ASP A 3 5.13 -14.47 6.71
N LEU A 4 5.43 -13.19 6.98
CA LEU A 4 4.51 -12.09 6.70
C LEU A 4 4.34 -11.92 5.19
N ILE A 5 5.42 -11.93 4.42
CA ILE A 5 5.36 -11.80 2.95
C ILE A 5 4.47 -12.90 2.36
N GLU A 6 4.64 -14.14 2.81
CA GLU A 6 3.82 -15.25 2.32
C GLU A 6 2.35 -15.11 2.73
N SER A 7 2.08 -14.71 3.97
CA SER A 7 0.70 -14.40 4.40
C SER A 7 0.07 -13.29 3.55
N LEU A 8 0.80 -12.23 3.25
CA LEU A 8 0.32 -11.15 2.38
C LEU A 8 0.02 -11.66 0.97
N ARG A 9 0.85 -12.55 0.41
CA ARG A 9 0.63 -13.16 -0.91
C ARG A 9 -0.62 -14.04 -0.93
N GLN A 10 -0.92 -14.74 0.17
CA GLN A 10 -2.16 -15.50 0.30
C GLN A 10 -3.39 -14.59 0.38
N ILE A 11 -3.27 -13.40 0.98
CA ILE A 11 -4.38 -12.45 1.13
C ILE A 11 -4.70 -11.74 -0.19
N VAL A 12 -3.70 -11.14 -0.84
CA VAL A 12 -3.93 -10.29 -2.02
C VAL A 12 -3.57 -10.95 -3.35
N GLY A 13 -2.97 -12.14 -3.33
CA GLY A 13 -2.38 -12.82 -4.47
C GLY A 13 -0.88 -12.48 -4.65
N ALA A 14 -0.07 -13.48 -5.03
CA ALA A 14 1.38 -13.33 -5.19
C ALA A 14 1.82 -12.17 -6.14
N PRO A 15 1.16 -11.94 -7.29
CA PRO A 15 1.50 -10.82 -8.18
C PRO A 15 1.26 -9.42 -7.57
N HIS A 16 0.59 -9.35 -6.43
CA HIS A 16 0.17 -8.12 -5.78
C HIS A 16 0.97 -7.82 -4.50
N VAL A 17 2.05 -8.57 -4.27
CA VAL A 17 3.06 -8.32 -3.23
C VAL A 17 4.42 -8.18 -3.89
N LEU A 18 4.93 -6.96 -3.97
CA LEU A 18 6.20 -6.64 -4.62
C LEU A 18 7.29 -6.50 -3.55
N THR A 19 8.34 -7.30 -3.65
CA THR A 19 9.48 -7.30 -2.71
C THR A 19 10.82 -7.08 -3.40
N GLU A 20 10.83 -7.15 -4.74
CA GLU A 20 12.02 -7.14 -5.58
C GLU A 20 11.78 -6.27 -6.82
N GLY A 21 12.84 -5.98 -7.56
CA GLY A 21 12.81 -5.10 -8.72
C GLY A 21 12.85 -3.61 -8.37
N ASP A 22 12.51 -2.76 -9.33
CA ASP A 22 12.44 -1.32 -9.13
C ASP A 22 11.11 -0.94 -8.46
N LEU A 23 11.19 -0.53 -7.20
CA LEU A 23 10.06 -0.07 -6.40
C LEU A 23 10.08 1.45 -6.20
N SER A 24 10.89 2.19 -6.97
CA SER A 24 11.04 3.65 -6.85
C SER A 24 9.71 4.40 -6.96
N ALA A 25 8.74 3.88 -7.71
CA ALA A 25 7.40 4.44 -7.81
C ALA A 25 6.66 4.55 -6.46
N TRP A 26 7.00 3.69 -5.48
CA TRP A 26 6.45 3.68 -4.13
C TRP A 26 7.44 4.17 -3.07
N GLU A 27 8.74 3.97 -3.29
CA GLU A 27 9.81 4.28 -2.33
C GLU A 27 10.34 5.72 -2.44
N GLN A 28 10.10 6.43 -3.54
CA GLN A 28 10.53 7.83 -3.71
C GLN A 28 9.36 8.80 -3.48
N ASP A 29 9.59 9.88 -2.73
CA ASP A 29 8.58 10.94 -2.58
C ASP A 29 8.38 11.73 -3.88
N TRP A 30 7.23 12.41 -4.00
CA TRP A 30 6.88 13.18 -5.20
C TRP A 30 7.95 14.19 -5.63
N ARG A 31 8.64 14.81 -4.67
CA ARG A 31 9.64 15.85 -4.94
C ARG A 31 11.04 15.28 -5.16
N ARG A 32 11.22 13.96 -5.06
CA ARG A 32 12.50 13.25 -5.20
C ARG A 32 13.58 13.69 -4.21
N ARG A 33 13.17 14.13 -3.02
CA ARG A 33 14.03 14.55 -1.91
C ARG A 33 14.30 13.42 -0.92
N VAL A 34 13.35 12.51 -0.76
CA VAL A 34 13.42 11.38 0.16
C VAL A 34 13.21 10.09 -0.61
N HIS A 35 14.05 9.11 -0.31
CA HIS A 35 13.96 7.76 -0.83
C HIS A 35 14.01 6.80 0.35
N GLY A 36 12.92 6.05 0.53
CA GLY A 36 12.75 5.04 1.56
C GLY A 36 13.13 3.66 1.09
N LYS A 37 12.83 2.67 1.93
CA LYS A 37 12.89 1.25 1.59
C LYS A 37 11.66 0.54 2.17
N ALA A 38 10.83 0.00 1.29
CA ALA A 38 9.71 -0.82 1.71
C ALA A 38 10.18 -2.24 2.04
N LEU A 39 9.59 -2.85 3.06
CA LEU A 39 9.64 -4.30 3.25
C LEU A 39 8.96 -5.02 2.09
N ALA A 40 7.77 -4.52 1.73
CA ALA A 40 6.97 -4.96 0.60
C ALA A 40 6.00 -3.86 0.19
N VAL A 41 5.65 -3.82 -1.09
CA VAL A 41 4.50 -3.07 -1.61
C VAL A 41 3.34 -4.05 -1.77
N VAL A 42 2.26 -3.82 -1.03
CA VAL A 42 1.06 -4.68 -1.05
C VAL A 42 -0.08 -3.92 -1.71
N ARG A 43 -0.71 -4.54 -2.71
CA ARG A 43 -1.71 -3.91 -3.58
C ARG A 43 -3.07 -4.63 -3.46
N PRO A 44 -3.88 -4.37 -2.42
CA PRO A 44 -5.20 -4.99 -2.27
C PRO A 44 -6.19 -4.47 -3.32
N ALA A 45 -7.22 -5.27 -3.63
CA ALA A 45 -8.33 -4.91 -4.52
C ALA A 45 -9.67 -4.73 -3.80
N SER A 46 -9.75 -5.01 -2.49
CA SER A 46 -10.99 -4.90 -1.71
C SER A 46 -10.74 -4.41 -0.29
N THR A 47 -11.80 -3.90 0.35
CA THR A 47 -11.75 -3.51 1.76
C THR A 47 -11.45 -4.71 2.68
N GLN A 48 -11.92 -5.90 2.29
CA GLN A 48 -11.66 -7.15 3.02
C GLN A 48 -10.17 -7.52 2.96
N GLU A 49 -9.54 -7.40 1.79
CA GLU A 49 -8.10 -7.59 1.64
C GLU A 49 -7.31 -6.56 2.46
N VAL A 50 -7.68 -5.28 2.42
CA VAL A 50 -7.07 -4.24 3.27
C VAL A 50 -7.14 -4.64 4.74
N ALA A 51 -8.32 -5.04 5.23
CA ALA A 51 -8.50 -5.43 6.63
C ALA A 51 -7.64 -6.65 7.01
N ALA A 52 -7.52 -7.63 6.11
CA ALA A 52 -6.68 -8.81 6.34
C ALA A 52 -5.18 -8.45 6.33
N VAL A 53 -4.73 -7.59 5.41
CA VAL A 53 -3.34 -7.08 5.37
C VAL A 53 -2.99 -6.35 6.65
N VAL A 54 -3.86 -5.45 7.12
CA VAL A 54 -3.64 -4.71 8.37
C VAL A 54 -3.51 -5.67 9.56
N LYS A 55 -4.39 -6.68 9.66
CA LYS A 55 -4.30 -7.70 10.72
C LYS A 55 -2.98 -8.48 10.66
N ALA A 56 -2.55 -8.89 9.47
CA ALA A 56 -1.28 -9.61 9.29
C ALA A 56 -0.07 -8.75 9.70
N CYS A 57 -0.05 -7.47 9.31
CA CYS A 57 1.02 -6.54 9.67
C CYS A 57 1.05 -6.28 11.18
N VAL A 58 -0.11 -6.10 11.83
CA VAL A 58 -0.21 -5.95 13.30
C VAL A 58 0.33 -7.19 14.01
N ALA A 59 -0.07 -8.39 13.58
CA ALA A 59 0.41 -9.65 14.17
C ALA A 59 1.93 -9.82 14.02
N ALA A 60 2.52 -9.30 12.94
CA ALA A 60 3.95 -9.35 12.67
C ALA A 60 4.74 -8.15 13.22
N GLY A 61 4.07 -7.13 13.79
CA GLY A 61 4.71 -5.89 14.23
C GLY A 61 5.29 -5.04 13.10
N ALA A 62 4.79 -5.19 11.86
CA ALA A 62 5.25 -4.44 10.70
C ALA A 62 4.48 -3.11 10.59
N PRO A 63 5.15 -1.94 10.57
CA PRO A 63 4.49 -0.66 10.33
C PRO A 63 3.89 -0.61 8.91
N ILE A 64 2.87 0.23 8.72
CA ILE A 64 2.17 0.38 7.44
C ILE A 64 2.26 1.85 7.00
N VAL A 65 2.57 2.06 5.72
CA VAL A 65 2.49 3.36 5.04
C VAL A 65 1.37 3.29 3.99
N PRO A 66 0.19 3.87 4.26
CA PRO A 66 -0.89 3.95 3.27
C PRO A 66 -0.48 4.88 2.11
N GLN A 67 -0.66 4.41 0.87
CA GLN A 67 -0.26 5.17 -0.31
C GLN A 67 -1.35 5.14 -1.41
N GLY A 68 -1.78 6.33 -1.81
CA GLY A 68 -2.62 6.56 -3.00
C GLY A 68 -1.76 6.77 -4.25
N GLY A 69 -1.86 7.94 -4.87
CA GLY A 69 -1.07 8.31 -6.06
C GLY A 69 0.37 8.80 -5.77
N ASN A 70 0.81 8.78 -4.51
CA ASN A 70 2.14 9.21 -4.07
C ASN A 70 2.54 10.65 -4.48
N THR A 71 1.57 11.58 -4.52
CA THR A 71 1.78 12.99 -4.90
C THR A 71 1.90 13.95 -3.71
N GLY A 72 1.91 13.41 -2.48
CA GLY A 72 1.99 14.21 -1.26
C GLY A 72 3.32 14.96 -1.13
N LEU A 73 3.27 16.18 -0.61
CA LEU A 73 4.45 17.06 -0.50
C LEU A 73 5.08 17.07 0.91
N SER A 74 4.53 16.29 1.84
CA SER A 74 4.98 16.23 3.24
C SER A 74 5.59 14.88 3.61
N VAL A 75 6.03 14.09 2.62
CA VAL A 75 6.68 12.76 2.78
C VAL A 75 5.89 11.68 3.52
N GLY A 76 4.67 11.96 4.00
CA GLY A 76 3.87 10.99 4.76
C GLY A 76 3.38 9.76 4.00
N SER A 77 3.59 9.70 2.68
CA SER A 77 3.27 8.53 1.86
C SER A 77 4.51 7.73 1.45
N THR A 78 5.69 8.11 1.90
CA THR A 78 6.97 7.48 1.56
C THR A 78 7.46 6.66 2.77
N PRO A 79 7.86 5.38 2.60
CA PRO A 79 8.41 4.61 3.70
C PRO A 79 9.72 5.22 4.21
N ASP A 80 10.06 4.91 5.46
CA ASP A 80 11.37 5.24 6.02
C ASP A 80 12.48 4.37 5.39
N THR A 81 13.73 4.59 5.80
CA THR A 81 14.89 3.84 5.28
C THR A 81 15.11 2.50 5.99
N SER A 82 14.26 2.10 6.94
CA SER A 82 14.49 0.92 7.77
C SER A 82 14.24 -0.40 7.04
N GLY A 83 13.50 -0.39 5.93
CA GLY A 83 13.14 -1.61 5.21
C GLY A 83 12.12 -2.49 5.95
N ARG A 84 11.45 -1.96 6.99
CA ARG A 84 10.49 -2.72 7.81
C ARG A 84 9.03 -2.40 7.50
N GLU A 85 8.78 -1.29 6.83
CA GLU A 85 7.42 -0.79 6.60
C GLU A 85 6.80 -1.42 5.36
N VAL A 86 5.53 -1.81 5.47
CA VAL A 86 4.73 -2.26 4.34
C VAL A 86 4.06 -1.05 3.70
N VAL A 87 4.36 -0.79 2.43
CA VAL A 87 3.59 0.20 1.66
C VAL A 87 2.28 -0.44 1.23
N LEU A 88 1.16 0.11 1.70
CA LEU A 88 -0.19 -0.33 1.34
C LEU A 88 -0.72 0.55 0.20
N SER A 89 -0.55 0.08 -1.04
CA SER A 89 -0.94 0.82 -2.23
C SER A 89 -2.39 0.54 -2.64
N LEU A 90 -3.24 1.57 -2.62
CA LEU A 90 -4.66 1.46 -2.96
C LEU A 90 -4.94 1.58 -4.47
N THR A 91 -3.90 1.53 -5.32
CA THR A 91 -4.00 1.77 -6.77
C THR A 91 -4.89 0.80 -7.54
N ARG A 92 -5.21 -0.38 -6.97
CA ARG A 92 -6.18 -1.33 -7.54
C ARG A 92 -7.63 -1.10 -7.09
N MET A 93 -7.86 -0.27 -6.07
CA MET A 93 -9.18 0.05 -5.53
C MET A 93 -9.72 1.35 -6.16
N ASN A 94 -10.02 1.31 -7.45
CA ASN A 94 -10.36 2.50 -8.26
C ASN A 94 -11.78 2.48 -8.85
N ALA A 95 -12.66 1.61 -8.36
CA ALA A 95 -14.02 1.49 -8.86
C ALA A 95 -14.91 2.65 -8.37
N VAL A 96 -15.68 3.25 -9.29
CA VAL A 96 -16.86 4.04 -8.96
C VAL A 96 -18.00 3.07 -8.66
N ARG A 97 -18.58 3.16 -7.46
CA ARG A 97 -19.59 2.24 -6.92
C ARG A 97 -21.00 2.79 -7.09
N ALA A 98 -21.19 4.09 -6.91
CA ALA A 98 -22.50 4.74 -7.07
C ALA A 98 -22.37 6.20 -7.52
N LEU A 99 -23.30 6.62 -8.37
CA LEU A 99 -23.49 8.00 -8.82
C LEU A 99 -24.93 8.40 -8.50
N ASP A 100 -25.10 9.40 -7.65
CA ASP A 100 -26.41 9.98 -7.34
C ASP A 100 -26.41 11.43 -7.81
N THR A 101 -27.02 11.67 -8.97
CA THR A 101 -27.05 12.97 -9.63
C THR A 101 -28.00 13.96 -8.95
N ASP A 102 -29.03 13.46 -8.27
CA ASP A 102 -30.02 14.30 -7.60
C ASP A 102 -29.42 14.88 -6.31
N ASN A 103 -28.56 14.10 -5.64
CA ASN A 103 -27.89 14.52 -4.41
C ASN A 103 -26.44 14.99 -4.60
N LEU A 104 -25.92 15.02 -5.84
CA LEU A 104 -24.53 15.40 -6.17
C LEU A 104 -23.48 14.58 -5.39
N THR A 105 -23.68 13.26 -5.26
CA THR A 105 -22.76 12.37 -4.55
C THR A 105 -22.14 11.29 -5.44
N LEU A 106 -20.93 10.85 -5.05
CA LEU A 106 -20.15 9.79 -5.69
C LEU A 106 -19.61 8.86 -4.59
N THR A 107 -19.75 7.55 -4.76
CA THR A 107 -19.15 6.52 -3.88
C THR A 107 -18.30 5.56 -4.70
#